data_AF-A0A7X9IBN9-F1
#
_entry.id   AF-A0A7X9IBN9-F1
#
_cell.length_a   1.000
_cell.length_b   1.000
_cell.length_c   1.000
_cell.angle_alpha   90.00
_cell.angle_beta   90.00
_cell.angle_gamma   90.00
#
_symmetry.space_group_name_H-M   'P 1'
#
loop_
_entity.id
_entity.type
_entity.pdbx_description
1 polymer ?
#
loop_
_entity_poly.entity_id
_entity_poly.type
_entity_poly.pdbx_seq_one_letter_code
_entity_poly.pdbx_strand_id
1 'polypeptide(L)'
;MTDQKKKICLVIPSLHAGGMERVMSELANFMAAKDNVQLYLVLYGKNPSVFYNLPLNLQVHKPDYTFRESLRLWFTLRALFFLRQEIKHIQPD
;
A
#
# COMPACT_ATOMS: atom_id res chain seq x y z
N MET A 1 13.27 -8.11 -26.49
CA MET A 1 12.39 -8.79 -25.51
C MET A 1 12.26 -7.85 -24.33
N THR A 2 11.11 -7.21 -24.16
CA THR A 2 10.85 -6.37 -22.98
C THR A 2 10.74 -7.29 -21.78
N ASP A 3 11.75 -7.25 -20.91
CA ASP A 3 11.75 -7.93 -19.62
C ASP A 3 10.58 -7.38 -18.81
N GLN A 4 9.47 -8.12 -18.73
CA GLN A 4 8.29 -7.66 -17.98
C GLN A 4 8.61 -7.74 -16.50
N LYS A 5 8.74 -6.58 -15.85
CA LYS A 5 8.92 -6.51 -14.41
C LYS A 5 7.70 -7.09 -13.70
N LYS A 6 7.94 -7.94 -12.70
CA LYS A 6 6.91 -8.50 -11.83
C LYS A 6 6.32 -7.40 -10.94
N LYS A 7 5.02 -7.22 -10.98
CA LYS A 7 4.28 -6.25 -10.17
C LYS A 7 3.90 -6.87 -8.83
N ILE A 8 4.38 -6.28 -7.74
CA ILE A 8 4.04 -6.72 -6.38
C ILE A 8 3.31 -5.58 -5.67
N CYS A 9 2.15 -5.89 -5.09
CA CYS A 9 1.35 -4.93 -4.34
C CYS A 9 1.32 -5.32 -2.86
N LEU A 10 1.93 -4.48 -2.02
CA LEU A 10 1.89 -4.57 -0.57
C LEU A 10 0.67 -3.82 -0.06
N VAL A 11 -0.02 -4.39 0.94
CA VAL A 11 -1.26 -3.80 1.48
C VAL A 11 -1.19 -3.80 3.00
N ILE A 12 -1.38 -2.64 3.62
CA ILE A 12 -1.37 -2.48 5.08
C ILE A 12 -2.26 -1.29 5.49
N PRO A 13 -2.88 -1.27 6.70
CA PRO A 13 -3.68 -0.12 7.11
C PRO A 13 -2.88 1.20 7.15
N SER A 14 -1.64 1.14 7.60
CA SER A 14 -0.78 2.29 7.86
C SER A 14 0.65 1.82 8.15
N LEU A 15 1.62 2.72 8.03
CA LEU A 15 3.00 2.50 8.47
C LEU A 15 3.30 3.35 9.70
N HIS A 16 2.53 3.20 10.79
CA HIS A 16 2.84 3.81 12.10
C HIS A 16 3.99 3.04 12.78
N ALA A 17 4.51 3.56 13.91
CA ALA A 17 5.57 2.89 14.66
C ALA A 17 5.05 1.56 15.27
N GLY A 18 5.37 0.44 14.62
CA GLY A 18 4.88 -0.89 14.98
C GLY A 18 5.73 -2.00 14.35
N GLY A 19 5.64 -3.22 14.91
CA GLY A 19 6.48 -4.33 14.49
C GLY A 19 6.18 -4.83 13.08
N MET A 20 4.90 -4.94 12.72
CA MET A 20 4.48 -5.39 11.39
C MET A 20 4.82 -4.34 10.33
N GLU A 21 4.66 -3.08 10.67
CA GLU A 21 4.96 -1.92 9.83
C GLU A 21 6.47 -1.83 9.56
N ARG A 22 7.31 -2.09 10.56
CA ARG A 22 8.76 -2.21 10.38
C ARG A 22 9.09 -3.31 9.39
N VAL A 23 8.56 -4.52 9.59
CA VAL A 23 8.82 -5.65 8.70
C VAL A 23 8.35 -5.36 7.27
N MET A 24 7.18 -4.73 7.12
CA MET A 24 6.68 -4.30 5.82
C MET A 24 7.63 -3.32 5.13
N SER A 25 8.18 -2.36 5.86
CA SER A 25 9.18 -1.40 5.34
C SER A 25 10.47 -2.10 4.89
N GLU A 26 10.98 -3.04 5.68
CA GLU A 26 12.17 -3.82 5.32
C GLU A 26 11.93 -4.68 4.07
N LEU A 27 10.77 -5.35 3.98
CA LEU A 27 10.38 -6.11 2.80
C LEU A 27 10.24 -5.23 1.56
N ALA A 28 9.64 -4.04 1.72
CA ALA A 28 9.50 -3.10 0.63
C ALA A 28 10.87 -2.65 0.10
N ASN A 29 11.82 -2.33 0.99
CA ASN A 29 13.19 -1.98 0.61
C ASN A 29 13.91 -3.15 -0.09
N PHE A 30 13.80 -4.36 0.46
CA PHE A 30 14.40 -5.56 -0.12
C PHE A 30 13.87 -5.88 -1.53
N MET A 31 12.55 -5.77 -1.73
CA MET A 31 11.92 -6.02 -3.02
C MET A 31 12.21 -4.92 -4.03
N ALA A 32 12.23 -3.66 -3.59
CA ALA A 32 12.52 -2.50 -4.41
C ALA A 32 13.95 -2.49 -4.97
N ALA A 33 14.90 -3.18 -4.32
CA ALA A 33 16.26 -3.34 -4.79
C ALA A 33 16.40 -4.32 -5.98
N LYS A 34 15.32 -5.02 -6.36
CA LYS A 34 15.33 -5.97 -7.49
C LYS A 34 14.90 -5.27 -8.77
N ASP A 35 15.76 -5.27 -9.79
CA ASP A 35 15.50 -4.58 -11.06
C ASP A 35 14.26 -5.10 -11.80
N ASN A 36 13.93 -6.38 -11.61
CA ASN A 36 12.80 -7.06 -12.23
C ASN A 36 11.49 -6.94 -11.42
N VAL A 37 11.42 -6.07 -10.42
CA VAL A 37 10.21 -5.85 -9.61
C VAL A 37 9.72 -4.41 -9.76
N GLN A 38 8.41 -4.26 -9.95
CA GLN A 38 7.69 -3.00 -9.80
C GLN A 38 6.85 -3.09 -8.53
N LEU A 39 7.15 -2.24 -7.54
CA LEU A 39 6.53 -2.33 -6.21
C LEU A 39 5.48 -1.24 -6.01
N TYR A 40 4.34 -1.66 -5.45
CA TYR A 40 3.22 -0.80 -5.08
C TYR A 40 2.90 -1.00 -3.59
N LEU A 41 2.45 0.04 -2.91
CA LEU A 41 1.98 0.00 -1.52
C LEU A 41 0.62 0.67 -1.42
N VAL A 42 -0.39 -0.07 -1.00
CA VAL A 42 -1.74 0.46 -0.75
C VAL A 42 -1.97 0.58 0.75
N LEU A 43 -2.15 1.81 1.20
CA LEU A 43 -2.57 2.14 2.57
C LEU A 43 -4.08 2.33 2.60
N TYR A 44 -4.80 1.62 3.49
CA TYR A 44 -6.28 1.64 3.52
C TYR A 44 -6.89 1.98 4.88
N GLY A 45 -6.06 2.28 5.88
CA GLY A 45 -6.50 2.57 7.25
C GLY A 45 -7.28 3.88 7.37
N LYS A 46 -7.78 4.13 8.59
CA LYS A 46 -8.62 5.31 8.90
C LYS A 46 -7.88 6.64 8.69
N ASN A 47 -6.63 6.69 9.17
CA ASN A 47 -5.71 7.81 9.04
C ASN A 47 -4.32 7.21 8.72
N PRO A 48 -4.08 6.87 7.44
CA PRO A 48 -2.83 6.25 7.05
C PRO A 48 -1.69 7.26 7.21
N SER A 49 -0.65 6.85 7.94
CA SER A 49 0.60 7.59 8.07
C SER A 49 1.76 6.75 7.53
N VAL A 50 2.87 7.41 7.25
CA VAL A 50 4.14 6.78 6.92
C VAL A 50 5.19 7.30 7.90
N PHE A 51 5.59 6.44 8.83
CA PHE A 51 6.63 6.72 9.84
C PHE A 51 8.01 6.22 9.41
N TYR A 52 8.07 5.11 8.66
CA TYR A 52 9.34 4.52 8.19
C TYR A 52 9.75 5.05 6.82
N ASN A 53 11.06 5.00 6.55
CA ASN A 53 11.60 5.37 5.24
C ASN A 53 11.23 4.33 4.18
N LEU A 54 10.61 4.81 3.10
CA LEU A 54 10.23 4.00 1.95
C LEU A 54 11.20 4.23 0.78
N PRO A 55 11.42 3.21 -0.07
CA PRO A 55 12.30 3.36 -1.22
C PRO A 55 11.67 4.27 -2.29
N LEU A 56 12.50 5.04 -3.01
CA LEU A 56 12.05 6.09 -3.94
C LEU A 56 11.24 5.56 -5.14
N ASN A 57 11.45 4.30 -5.51
CA ASN A 57 10.75 3.62 -6.60
C ASN A 57 9.43 2.96 -6.17
N LEU A 58 8.99 3.13 -4.93
CA LEU A 58 7.71 2.61 -4.43
C LEU A 58 6.57 3.56 -4.78
N GLN A 59 5.54 3.03 -5.46
CA GLN A 59 4.29 3.79 -5.69
C GLN A 59 3.33 3.59 -4.52
N VAL A 60 3.04 4.67 -3.79
CA VAL A 60 2.17 4.65 -2.61
C VAL A 60 0.78 5.17 -2.97
N HIS A 61 -0.24 4.36 -2.70
CA HIS A 61 -1.66 4.65 -2.90
C HIS A 61 -2.34 4.79 -1.54
N LYS A 62 -3.07 5.87 -1.31
CA LYS A 62 -3.80 6.13 -0.07
C LYS A 62 -5.17 6.74 -0.35
N PRO A 63 -6.17 6.53 0.51
CA PRO A 63 -7.47 7.18 0.38
C PRO A 63 -7.36 8.68 0.65
N ASP A 64 -8.02 9.48 -0.19
CA ASP A 64 -8.10 10.95 -0.04
C ASP A 64 -9.29 11.40 0.84
N TYR A 65 -9.87 10.50 1.64
CA TYR A 65 -11.00 10.83 2.50
C TYR A 65 -10.62 10.80 3.98
N THR A 66 -11.22 11.68 4.77
CA THR A 66 -11.12 11.68 6.23
C THR A 66 -12.14 10.70 6.82
N PHE A 67 -11.68 9.72 7.58
CA PHE A 67 -12.55 8.77 8.27
C PHE A 67 -13.39 9.46 9.36
N ARG A 68 -14.68 9.11 9.47
CA ARG A 68 -15.57 9.55 10.56
C ARG A 68 -16.14 8.35 11.31
N GLU A 69 -16.00 8.33 12.64
CA GLU A 69 -16.47 7.22 13.48
C GLU A 69 -17.99 7.02 13.44
N SER A 70 -18.76 8.10 13.34
CA SER A 70 -20.23 8.02 13.26
C SER A 70 -20.72 7.23 12.05
N LEU A 71 -19.88 7.06 11.03
CA LEU A 71 -20.18 6.37 9.77
C LEU A 71 -19.24 5.17 9.56
N ARG A 72 -18.79 4.52 10.65
CA ARG A 72 -17.80 3.44 10.59
C ARG A 72 -18.10 2.38 9.53
N LEU A 73 -19.33 1.88 9.45
CA LEU A 73 -19.71 0.87 8.45
C LEU A 73 -19.54 1.38 7.01
N TRP A 74 -19.98 2.61 6.75
CA TRP A 74 -19.85 3.24 5.44
C TRP A 74 -18.38 3.40 5.04
N PHE A 75 -17.53 3.86 5.95
CA PHE A 75 -16.11 4.03 5.69
C PHE A 75 -15.38 2.69 5.54
N THR A 76 -15.79 1.64 6.25
CA THR A 76 -15.26 0.29 6.04
C THR A 76 -15.60 -0.22 4.64
N LEU A 77 -16.85 -0.08 4.20
CA LEU A 77 -17.26 -0.46 2.84
C LEU A 77 -16.54 0.38 1.78
N ARG A 78 -16.36 1.68 2.03
CA ARG A 78 -15.60 2.58 1.16
C ARG A 78 -14.12 2.17 1.07
N ALA A 79 -13.50 1.77 2.18
CA ALA A 79 -12.12 1.29 2.21
C ALA A 79 -11.97 -0.02 1.43
N LEU A 80 -12.92 -0.95 1.56
CA LEU A 80 -12.96 -2.18 0.78
C LEU A 80 -13.11 -1.89 -0.72
N PHE A 81 -13.98 -0.94 -1.09
CA PHE A 81 -14.17 -0.53 -2.47
C PHE A 81 -12.94 0.16 -3.05
N PHE A 82 -12.30 1.05 -2.28
CA PHE A 82 -11.02 1.67 -2.62
C PHE A 82 -9.96 0.60 -2.87
N LEU A 83 -9.73 -0.31 -1.91
CA LEU A 83 -8.75 -1.37 -2.03
C LEU A 83 -8.98 -2.24 -3.28
N ARG A 84 -10.25 -2.59 -3.55
CA ARG A 84 -10.62 -3.37 -4.73
C ARG A 84 -10.34 -2.61 -6.04
N GLN A 85 -10.57 -1.30 -6.07
CA GLN A 85 -10.25 -0.48 -7.23
C GLN A 85 -8.74 -0.38 -7.47
N GLU A 86 -7.96 -0.13 -6.43
CA GLU A 86 -6.49 -0.03 -6.54
C GLU A 86 -5.87 -1.35 -7.01
N ILE A 87 -6.28 -2.48 -6.42
CA ILE A 87 -5.79 -3.81 -6.85
C ILE A 87 -6.16 -4.07 -8.32
N LYS A 88 -7.38 -3.72 -8.74
CA LYS A 88 -7.82 -3.89 -10.14
C LYS A 88 -7.06 -2.96 -11.10
N HIS A 89 -6.68 -1.77 -10.66
CA HIS A 89 -5.92 -0.81 -11.45
C HIS A 89 -4.46 -1.25 -11.62
N ILE A 90 -3.82 -1.65 -10.51
CA ILE A 90 -2.42 -2.09 -10.48
C ILE A 90 -2.24 -3.41 -11.26
N GLN A 91 -3.18 -4.34 -11.08
CA GLN A 91 -3.11 -5.72 -11.59
C GLN A 91 -1.78 -6.39 -11.18
N PRO A 92 -1.55 -6.60 -9.87
CA PRO A 92 -0.35 -7.28 -9.40
C PRO A 92 -0.32 -8.75 -9.84
N ASP A 93 0.87 -9.32 -9.94
CA ASP A 93 1.12 -10.73 -10.31
C ASP A 93 0.89 -11.72 -9.16
#